data_AF-A0A2V7VU74-F1
#
_entry.id   AF-A0A2V7VU74-F1
#
_cell.length_a   1.000
_cell.length_b   1.000
_cell.length_c   1.000
_cell.angle_alpha   90.00
_cell.angle_beta   90.00
_cell.angle_gamma   90.00
#
_symmetry.space_group_name_H-M   'P 1'
#
loop_
_entity.id
_entity.type
_entity.pdbx_description
1 polymer ?
#
loop_
_entity_poly.entity_id
_entity_poly.type
_entity_poly.pdbx_seq_one_letter_code
_entity_poly.pdbx_strand_id
1 'polypeptide(L)' 'MARDLKELIRDAVELPESDRATLAGIMIESLDPAPTAAVKAAWSREIERRIREIDEGTVELLDWEDVRDELFAEK' A
#
# COMPACT_ATOMS: atom_id res chain seq x y z
N MET A 1 19.90 16.81 -14.34
CA MET A 1 20.35 17.79 -13.33
C MET A 1 20.03 17.21 -11.97
N ALA A 2 21.01 17.02 -11.10
CA ALA A 2 20.75 16.63 -9.72
C ALA A 2 20.09 17.83 -9.01
N ARG A 3 18.94 17.61 -8.37
CA ARG A 3 18.31 18.63 -7.52
C ARG A 3 19.05 18.66 -6.19
N ASP A 4 19.25 19.84 -5.59
CA ASP A 4 19.84 19.92 -4.26
C ASP A 4 18.85 19.42 -3.21
N LEU A 5 19.26 18.40 -2.45
CA LEU A 5 18.46 17.81 -1.38
C LEU A 5 18.11 18.85 -0.31
N LYS A 6 19.00 19.80 -0.02
CA LYS A 6 18.76 20.81 1.01
C LYS A 6 17.64 21.77 0.61
N GLU A 7 17.60 22.18 -0.65
CA GLU A 7 16.54 23.02 -1.19
C GLU A 7 15.20 22.28 -1.18
N LEU A 8 15.18 21.01 -1.60
CA LEU A 8 13.97 20.18 -1.59
C LEU A 8 13.42 19.97 -0.17
N ILE A 9 14.28 19.73 0.82
CA ILE A 9 13.84 19.59 2.21
C ILE A 9 13.26 20.90 2.72
N ARG A 10 13.94 22.03 2.47
CA ARG A 10 13.44 23.36 2.88
C ARG A 10 12.04 23.61 2.31
N ASP A 11 11.84 23.35 1.02
CA ASP A 11 10.56 23.60 0.39
C ASP A 11 9.48 22.59 0.86
N ALA A 12 9.87 21.34 1.14
CA ALA A 12 8.97 20.30 1.64
C ALA A 12 8.49 20.55 3.07
N VAL A 13 9.32 21.11 3.96
CA VAL A 13 8.91 21.37 5.35
C VAL A 13 7.92 22.53 5.48
N GLU A 14 7.89 23.44 4.51
CA GLU A 14 6.92 24.56 4.44
C GLU A 14 5.52 24.12 3.98
N LEU A 15 5.37 22.88 3.48
CA LEU A 15 4.07 22.35 3.08
C LEU A 15 3.16 22.12 4.30
N PRO A 16 1.82 22.17 4.12
CA PRO A 16 0.87 21.71 5.12
C PRO A 16 1.15 20.26 5.56
N GLU A 17 0.75 19.91 6.78
CA GLU A 17 1.02 18.59 7.36
C GLU A 17 0.52 17.42 6.48
N SER A 18 -0.70 17.53 5.94
CA SER A 18 -1.29 16.54 5.03
C SER A 18 -0.43 16.32 3.78
N ASP A 19 0.12 17.39 3.24
CA ASP A 19 0.88 17.38 1.99
C ASP A 19 2.28 16.82 2.24
N ARG A 20 2.86 17.09 3.41
CA ARG A 20 4.11 16.45 3.85
C ARG A 20 3.93 14.94 4.03
N ALA A 21 2.83 14.51 4.65
CA ALA A 21 2.52 13.09 4.80
C ALA A 21 2.36 12.39 3.44
N THR A 22 1.65 13.05 2.52
CA THR A 22 1.48 12.57 1.13
C THR A 22 2.82 12.47 0.40
N LEU A 23 3.65 13.51 0.49
CA LEU A 23 5.00 13.52 -0.11
C LEU A 23 5.88 12.40 0.46
N ALA A 24 5.84 12.18 1.77
CA ALA A 24 6.57 11.09 2.41
C ALA A 24 6.13 9.73 1.87
N GLY A 25 4.82 9.51 1.71
CA GLY A 25 4.27 8.29 1.11
C GLY A 25 4.79 8.05 -0.31
N ILE A 26 4.69 9.07 -1.18
CA ILE A 26 5.19 8.99 -2.56
C ILE A 26 6.70 8.71 -2.59
N MET A 27 7.48 9.33 -1.70
CA MET A 27 8.92 9.11 -1.64
C MET A 27 9.25 7.68 -1.23
N ILE A 28 8.52 7.10 -0.27
CA ILE A 28 8.67 5.70 0.12
C ILE A 28 8.31 4.78 -1.05
N GLU A 29 7.15 4.99 -1.69
CA GLU A 29 6.71 4.21 -2.86
C GLU A 29 7.73 4.28 -4.02
N SER A 30 8.40 5.43 -4.20
CA SER A 30 9.41 5.59 -5.26
C SER A 30 10.65 4.72 -5.05
N LEU A 31 10.89 4.24 -3.82
CA LEU A 31 11.98 3.32 -3.50
C LEU A 31 11.59 1.87 -3.79
N ASP A 32 10.30 1.57 -3.94
CA ASP A 32 9.85 0.22 -4.20
C ASP A 32 10.24 -0.21 -5.62
N PRO A 33 10.99 -1.31 -5.77
CA PRO A 33 11.32 -1.83 -7.08
C PRO A 33 10.04 -2.27 -7.79
N ALA A 34 9.96 -2.00 -9.10
CA ALA A 34 8.85 -2.48 -9.90
C ALA A 34 8.66 -3.99 -9.72
N PRO A 35 7.42 -4.49 -9.47
CA PRO A 35 7.20 -5.91 -9.24
C PRO A 35 7.69 -6.74 -10.43
N THR A 36 8.45 -7.79 -10.15
CA THR A 36 8.91 -8.71 -11.19
C THR A 36 7.72 -9.43 -11.83
N ALA A 37 7.90 -9.92 -13.06
CA ALA A 37 6.86 -10.72 -13.74
C ALA A 37 6.43 -11.94 -12.90
N ALA A 38 7.36 -12.54 -12.15
CA ALA A 38 7.08 -13.67 -11.26
C ALA A 38 6.18 -13.25 -10.09
N VAL A 39 6.43 -12.09 -9.47
CA VAL A 39 5.59 -11.55 -8.39
C VAL A 39 4.19 -11.24 -8.91
N LYS A 40 4.08 -10.59 -10.08
CA LYS A 40 2.77 -10.31 -10.70
C LYS A 40 2.00 -11.61 -10.97
N ALA A 41 2.64 -12.62 -11.54
CA ALA A 41 2.02 -13.91 -11.82
C ALA A 41 1.61 -14.66 -10.53
N ALA A 42 2.40 -14.56 -9.45
CA ALA A 42 2.04 -15.13 -8.16
C ALA A 42 0.78 -14.48 -7.57
N TRP A 43 0.68 -13.15 -7.64
CA TRP A 43 -0.52 -12.42 -7.22
C TRP A 43 -1.76 -12.78 -8.05
N SER A 44 -1.64 -12.87 -9.38
CA SER A 44 -2.77 -13.30 -10.23
C SER A 44 -3.28 -14.68 -9.83
N ARG A 45 -2.39 -15.65 -9.64
CA ARG A 45 -2.77 -17.01 -9.20
C ARG A 45 -3.44 -17.01 -7.82
N GLU A 46 -2.94 -16.19 -6.90
CA GLU A 46 -3.52 -16.11 -5.55
C GLU A 46 -4.92 -15.49 -5.57
N ILE A 47 -5.14 -14.45 -6.38
CA ILE A 47 -6.46 -13.84 -6.56
C ILE A 47 -7.44 -14.86 -7.16
N GLU A 48 -7.04 -15.56 -8.23
CA GLU A 48 -7.86 -16.60 -8.85
C GLU A 48 -8.20 -17.73 -7.87
N ARG A 49 -7.23 -18.14 -7.04
CA ARG A 49 -7.44 -19.16 -5.99
C ARG A 49 -8.47 -18.69 -4.97
N ARG A 50 -8.33 -17.48 -4.43
CA ARG A 50 -9.25 -16.94 -3.41
C ARG A 50 -10.67 -16.76 -3.94
N ILE A 51 -10.82 -16.25 -5.17
CA ILE A 51 -12.15 -16.13 -5.80
C ILE A 51 -12.82 -17.51 -5.89
N ARG A 52 -12.08 -18.52 -6.37
CA ARG A 52 -12.60 -19.89 -6.46
C ARG A 52 -13.02 -20.45 -5.10
N GLU A 53 -12.20 -20.26 -4.07
CA GLU A 53 -12.52 -20.75 -2.72
C GLU A 53 -13.79 -20.12 -2.15
N ILE A 54 -14.00 -18.83 -2.45
CA ILE A 54 -15.23 -18.12 -2.09
C ILE A 54 -16.42 -18.68 -2.87
N ASP A 55 -16.30 -18.81 -4.19
CA ASP A 55 -17.37 -19.30 -5.07
C ASP A 55 -17.78 -20.75 -4.74
N GLU A 56 -16.81 -21.59 -4.36
CA GLU A 56 -17.02 -22.98 -3.98
C GLU A 56 -17.43 -23.15 -2.51
N GLY A 57 -17.39 -22.07 -1.70
CA GLY A 57 -17.67 -22.10 -0.27
C GLY A 57 -16.69 -22.94 0.54
N THR A 58 -15.44 -23.05 0.08
CA THR A 58 -14.39 -23.87 0.71
C THR A 58 -13.53 -23.07 1.71
N VAL A 59 -13.81 -21.78 1.88
CA VAL A 59 -13.15 -20.89 2.84
C VAL A 59 -14.17 -20.25 3.77
N GLU A 60 -13.79 -20.08 5.03
CA GLU A 60 -14.54 -19.30 6.00
C GLU A 60 -14.25 -17.80 5.78
N LEU A 61 -15.31 -17.02 5.59
CA LEU A 61 -15.22 -15.58 5.42
C LEU A 61 -15.36 -14.87 6.77
N LEU A 62 -14.62 -13.78 6.92
CA LEU A 62 -14.77 -12.85 8.03
C LEU A 62 -15.55 -11.63 7.55
N ASP A 63 -16.46 -11.12 8.38
CA ASP A 63 -17.18 -9.89 8.08
C ASP A 63 -16.22 -8.70 8.05
N TRP A 64 -16.37 -7.84 7.04
CA TRP A 64 -15.50 -6.68 6.86
C TRP A 64 -15.56 -5.72 8.06
N GLU A 65 -16.72 -5.60 8.71
CA GLU A 65 -16.90 -4.74 9.88
C GLU A 65 -15.99 -5.19 11.04
N ASP A 66 -15.94 -6.50 11.31
CA ASP A 66 -15.08 -7.06 12.37
C ASP A 66 -13.60 -6.83 12.06
N VAL A 67 -13.17 -7.10 10.83
CA VAL A 67 -11.77 -6.92 10.39
C VAL A 67 -11.36 -5.45 10.44
N ARG A 68 -12.22 -4.54 9.98
CA ARG A 68 -11.98 -3.10 10.02
C ARG A 68 -11.82 -2.63 11.46
N ASP A 69 -12.71 -3.05 12.34
CA ASP A 69 -12.71 -2.61 13.73
C ASP A 69 -11.44 -3.11 14.45
N GLU A 70 -10.93 -4.32 14.14
CA GLU A 70 -9.65 -4.80 14.64
C GLU A 70 -8.44 -4.01 14.09
N LEU A 71 -8.39 -3.74 12.78
CA LEU A 71 -7.26 -3.06 12.13
C LEU A 71 -7.10 -1.60 12.54
N PHE A 72 -8.22 -0.93 12.82
CA PHE A 72 -8.26 0.50 13.13
C PHE A 72 -8.63 0.79 14.59
N ALA A 73 -8.73 -0.23 15.45
CA ALA A 73 -8.76 -0.02 16.89
C ALA A 73 -7.48 0.70 17.32
N GLU A 74 -7.62 1.90 17.90
CA GLU A 74 -6.50 2.63 18.50
C GLU A 74 -5.85 1.74 19.58
N LYS A 75 -4.52 1.53 19.45
CA LYS A 75 -3.69 0.83 20.43
C LYS A 75 -3.14 1.78 21.47
#